data_AF-A0A941FKU0-F1
#
_entry.id   AF-A0A941FKU0-F1
#
_cell.length_a   1.000
_cell.length_b   1.000
_cell.length_c   1.000
_cell.angle_alpha   90.00
_cell.angle_beta   90.00
_cell.angle_gamma   90.00
#
_symmetry.space_group_name_H-M   'P 1'
#
loop_
_entity.id
_entity.type
_entity.pdbx_description
1 polymer ?
#
loop_
_entity_poly.entity_id
_entity_poly.type
_entity_poly.pdbx_seq_one_letter_code
_entity_poly.pdbx_strand_id
1 'polypeptide(L)' 'MDKRFIAIYDNENEATSAVKNLKEQGYTSDQISVVAKTSINYQLKQRKSARQN' A
#
# COMPACT_ATOMS: atom_id res chain seq x y z
N MET A 1 10.94 -22.74 11.61
CA MET A 1 9.70 -21.96 11.77
C MET A 1 9.97 -20.57 11.22
N ASP A 2 9.70 -20.38 9.93
CA ASP A 2 9.93 -19.12 9.22
C ASP A 2 8.88 -18.10 9.66
N LYS A 3 9.26 -17.26 10.64
CA LYS A 3 8.46 -16.11 11.05
C LYS A 3 8.55 -15.05 9.96
N ARG A 4 7.44 -14.80 9.28
CA ARG A 4 7.29 -13.72 8.31
C ARG A 4 6.51 -12.58 8.95
N PHE A 5 6.95 -11.35 8.70
CA PHE A 5 6.31 -10.13 9.15
C PHE A 5 5.32 -9.67 8.08
N ILE A 6 4.03 -9.58 8.43
CA ILE A 6 2.96 -9.16 7.53
C ILE A 6 2.26 -7.94 8.14
N ALA A 7 2.26 -6.83 7.41
CA ALA A 7 1.60 -5.59 7.83
C ALA A 7 0.87 -4.91 6.66
N ILE A 8 -0.27 -4.28 6.97
CA ILE A 8 -1.10 -3.56 6.01
C ILE A 8 -1.08 -2.07 6.40
N TYR A 9 -0.79 -1.21 5.44
CA TYR A 9 -0.74 0.24 5.61
C TYR A 9 -1.76 0.92 4.70
N ASP A 10 -2.26 2.08 5.11
CA ASP A 10 -3.26 2.84 4.36
C ASP A 10 -2.65 3.74 3.27
N ASN A 11 -1.32 3.88 3.24
CA ASN A 11 -0.61 4.61 2.21
C ASN A 11 0.76 4.01 1.88
N GLU A 12 1.28 4.33 0.70
CA GLU A 12 2.56 3.84 0.19
C GLU A 12 3.77 4.34 1.00
N ASN A 13 3.70 5.57 1.52
CA ASN A 13 4.82 6.20 2.20
C ASN A 13 5.12 5.54 3.57
N GLU A 14 4.07 5.20 4.32
CA GLU A 14 4.15 4.42 5.56
C GLU A 14 4.64 2.99 5.29
N ALA A 15 4.09 2.32 4.27
CA ALA A 15 4.54 1.01 3.86
C ALA A 15 6.04 0.99 3.55
N THR A 16 6.52 1.97 2.78
CA THR A 16 7.93 2.09 2.38
C THR A 16 8.83 2.36 3.58
N SER A 17 8.42 3.27 4.47
CA SER A 17 9.16 3.60 5.70
C SER A 17 9.26 2.39 6.63
N ALA A 18 8.18 1.61 6.76
CA ALA A 18 8.16 0.39 7.56
C ALA A 18 9.10 -0.68 7.00
N VAL A 19 9.09 -0.92 5.67
CA VAL A 19 10.02 -1.86 5.02
C VAL A 19 11.48 -1.43 5.26
N LYS A 20 11.79 -0.13 5.18
CA LYS A 20 13.14 0.38 5.44
C LYS A 20 13.58 0.11 6.88
N ASN A 21 12.71 0.42 7.85
CA ASN A 21 13.00 0.19 9.27
C ASN A 21 13.17 -1.31 9.58
N LEU A 22 12.35 -2.19 9.00
CA LEU A 22 12.48 -3.64 9.16
C LEU A 22 13.78 -4.17 8.56
N LYS A 23 14.21 -3.65 7.41
CA LYS A 23 15.52 -3.99 6.84
C LYS A 23 16.68 -3.53 7.73
N GLU A 24 16.58 -2.33 8.31
CA GLU A 24 17.58 -1.81 9.28
C GLU A 24 17.64 -2.67 10.57
N GLN A 25 16.54 -3.30 10.95
CA GLN A 25 16.48 -4.27 12.06
C GLN A 25 17.00 -5.68 11.70
N GLY A 26 17.40 -5.91 10.45
CA GLY A 26 17.99 -7.16 9.99
C GLY A 26 17.01 -8.15 9.35
N TYR A 27 15.75 -7.77 9.13
CA TYR A 27 14.80 -8.60 8.38
C TYR A 27 15.13 -8.58 6.89
N THR A 28 15.12 -9.75 6.26
CA THR A 28 15.35 -9.86 4.82
C THR A 28 14.04 -9.63 4.06
N SER A 29 14.15 -9.27 2.77
CA SER A 29 12.97 -9.08 1.91
C SER A 29 12.09 -10.33 1.82
N ASP A 30 12.65 -11.52 2.01
CA ASP A 30 11.91 -12.80 2.00
C ASP A 30 11.03 -12.97 3.25
N GLN A 31 11.41 -12.29 4.34
CA GLN A 31 10.71 -12.30 5.62
C GLN A 31 9.71 -11.16 5.77
N ILE A 32 9.67 -10.21 4.84
CA ILE A 32 8.83 -9.00 4.91
C ILE A 32 7.77 -9.04 3.80
N SER A 33 6.50 -9.02 4.16
CA SER A 33 5.39 -8.84 3.23
C SER A 33 4.56 -7.63 3.65
N VAL A 34 4.51 -6.60 2.80
CA VAL A 34 3.83 -5.34 3.10
C VAL A 34 2.83 -5.02 2.00
N VAL A 35 1.61 -4.69 2.40
CA VAL A 35 0.52 -4.30 1.50
C VAL A 35 0.13 -2.85 1.80
N ALA A 36 0.31 -1.96 0.82
CA ALA A 36 -0.20 -0.60 0.90
C ALA A 36 -1.56 -0.52 0.21
N LYS A 37 -2.56 0.05 0.89
CA LYS A 37 -3.80 0.44 0.23
C LYS A 37 -3.53 1.72 -0.55
N THR A 38 -3.54 1.62 -1.87
CA THR A 38 -3.61 2.82 -2.69
C THR A 38 -5.08 3.23 -2.77
N SER A 39 -5.41 4.37 -2.16
CA SER A 39 -6.72 5.00 -2.34
C SER A 39 -6.75 5.64 -3.72
N ILE A 40 -6.69 4.83 -4.79
CA ILE A 40 -7.09 5.29 -6.12
C ILE A 40 -8.60 5.40 -6.05
N ASN A 41 -9.06 6.52 -5.51
CA ASN A 41 -10.42 6.97 -5.71
C ASN A 41 -10.52 7.29 -7.20
N TYR A 42 -10.80 6.27 -8.01
CA TYR A 42 -11.13 6.42 -9.42
C TYR A 42 -12.27 7.45 -9.48
N GLN A 43 -11.95 8.67 -9.91
CA GLN A 43 -12.91 9.76 -10.15
C GLN A 43 -13.79 9.44 -11.38
N LEU A 44 -14.49 8.31 -11.35
CA LEU A 44 -15.50 7.89 -12.32
C LEU A 44 -16.91 8.44 -11.98
N LYS A 45 -16.98 9.56 -11.27
CA LYS A 45 -18.11 10.50 -11.29
C LYS A 45 -17.51 11.78 -11.90
N GLN A 46 -17.73 12.13 -13.16
CA GLN A 46 -18.80 13.07 -13.53
C GLN A 46 -18.97 13.26 -15.06
N ARG A 47 -18.65 12.27 -15.91
CA ARG A 47 -18.80 12.43 -17.39
C ARG A 47 -20.16 11.97 -17.96
N LYS A 48 -21.19 11.73 -17.16
CA LYS A 48 -22.51 11.26 -17.64
C LYS A 48 -23.68 12.26 -17.56
N SER A 49 -23.44 13.53 -17.24
CA SER A 49 -24.54 14.52 -17.16
C SER A 49 -24.49 15.64 -18.22
N ALA A 50 -23.61 15.56 -19.23
CA ALA A 50 -23.49 16.59 -20.27
C ALA A 50 -24.09 16.18 -21.64
N ARG A 51 -25.01 15.22 -21.69
CA ARG A 51 -25.69 14.79 -22.94
C ARG A 51 -27.21 14.71 -22.82
N GLN A 52 -27.79 15.58 -22.00
CA GLN A 52 -29.23 15.86 -22.04
C GLN A 52 -29.42 17.35 -21.86
N ASN A 53 -29.19 18.10 -22.94
CA ASN A 53 -29.84 19.38 -23.20
C ASN A 53 -29.85 19.63 -24.70
#